data_AF-A0AAU8PR69-F1
#
_entry.id   AF-A0AAU8PR69-F1
#
_cell.length_a   1.000
_cell.length_b   1.000
_cell.length_c   1.000
_cell.angle_alpha   90.00
_cell.angle_beta   90.00
_cell.angle_gamma   90.00
#
_symmetry.space_group_name_H-M   'P 1'
#
loop_
_entity.id
_entity.type
_entity.pdbx_description
1 polymer ?
#
loop_
_entity_poly.entity_id
_entity_poly.type
_entity_poly.pdbx_seq_one_letter_code
_entity_poly.pdbx_strand_id
1 'polypeptide(L)' 'MNKLDLLYDVLVDKMWSQTFYNEQMLLMINPVARELFMRLRDEETQHVLVLRTEITAMEANPFAPAKILPGLETRPRFRL' A
#
# COMPACT_ATOMS: atom_id res chain seq x y z
N MET A 1 -4.88 -8.20 15.42
CA MET A 1 -4.72 -7.08 14.46
C MET A 1 -4.67 -7.68 13.06
N ASN A 2 -5.54 -7.25 12.14
CA ASN A 2 -5.58 -7.83 10.79
C ASN A 2 -4.36 -7.34 9.99
N LYS A 3 -3.89 -8.13 9.03
CA LYS A 3 -2.78 -7.75 8.14
C LYS A 3 -3.12 -6.49 7.34
N LEU A 4 -4.38 -6.34 6.94
CA LEU A 4 -4.84 -5.16 6.23
C LEU A 4 -4.80 -3.91 7.12
N ASP A 5 -5.23 -4.01 8.37
CA ASP A 5 -5.17 -2.90 9.34
C ASP A 5 -3.73 -2.44 9.57
N LEU A 6 -2.78 -3.38 9.71
CA LEU A 6 -1.35 -3.07 9.83
C LEU A 6 -0.81 -2.33 8.60
N LEU A 7 -1.23 -2.72 7.40
CA LEU A 7 -0.81 -2.03 6.17
C LEU A 7 -1.38 -0.61 6.10
N TYR A 8 -2.61 -0.41 6.55
CA TYR A 8 -3.21 0.91 6.66
C TYR A 8 -2.51 1.80 7.70
N ASP A 9 -2.16 1.26 8.86
CA ASP A 9 -1.42 2.01 9.89
C ASP A 9 -0.05 2.46 9.37
N VAL A 10 0.69 1.56 8.72
CA VAL A 10 2.00 1.89 8.12
C VAL A 10 1.82 2.88 6.97
N LEU A 11 0.78 2.76 6.15
CA LEU A 11 0.47 3.72 5.08
C LEU A 11 0.27 5.13 5.65
N VAL A 12 -0.48 5.26 6.75
CA VAL A 12 -0.73 6.54 7.40
C VAL A 12 0.58 7.14 7.93
N ASP A 13 1.39 6.36 8.65
CA ASP A 13 2.70 6.80 9.16
C ASP A 13 3.63 7.29 8.04
N LYS A 14 3.64 6.58 6.91
CA LYS A 14 4.44 6.92 5.74
C LYS A 14 3.96 8.19 5.04
N MET A 15 2.65 8.39 4.97
CA MET A 15 2.07 9.65 4.49
C MET A 15 2.40 10.84 5.40
N TRP A 16 2.40 10.65 6.72
CA TRP A 16 2.84 11.69 7.66
C TRP A 16 4.31 12.06 7.47
N SER A 17 5.17 11.05 7.33
CA SER A 17 6.60 11.26 7.05
C SER A 17 6.83 12.02 5.75
N GLN A 18 6.11 11.65 4.68
CA GLN A 18 6.15 12.35 3.40
C GLN A 18 5.76 13.83 3.53
N THR A 19 4.65 14.12 4.22
CA THR A 19 4.20 15.49 4.49
C THR A 19 5.25 16.28 5.26
N PHE A 20 5.78 15.69 6.34
CA PHE A 20 6.82 16.32 7.15
C PHE A 20 8.05 16.68 6.31
N TYR A 21 8.58 15.75 5.53
CA TYR A 21 9.75 16.02 4.68
C TYR A 21 9.47 17.09 3.65
N ASN A 22 8.27 17.11 3.06
CA ASN A 22 7.90 18.15 2.11
C ASN A 22 7.81 19.54 2.78
N GLU A 23 7.22 19.64 3.97
CA GLU A 23 7.18 20.88 4.74
C GLU A 23 8.59 21.39 5.08
N GLN A 24 9.46 20.51 5.60
CA GLN A 24 10.84 20.88 5.90
C GLN A 24 11.60 21.32 4.65
N MET A 25 11.42 20.64 3.53
CA MET A 25 12.02 21.03 2.24
C MET A 25 11.61 22.44 1.81
N LEU A 26 10.34 22.83 2.01
CA LEU A 26 9.84 24.16 1.63
C LEU A 26 10.38 25.28 2.52
N LEU A 27 10.59 25.00 3.81
CA LEU A 27 11.10 25.97 4.78
C LEU A 27 12.63 26.10 4.75
N MET A 28 13.33 25.13 4.16
CA MET A 28 14.79 25.05 4.23
C MET A 28 15.49 25.98 3.25
N ILE A 29 16.31 26.89 3.80
CA ILE A 29 17.15 27.82 3.03
C ILE A 29 18.45 27.14 2.57
N ASN A 30 19.02 26.26 3.39
CA ASN A 30 20.26 25.57 3.04
C ASN A 30 19.99 24.57 1.88
N PRO A 31 20.68 24.70 0.73
CA PRO A 31 20.39 23.90 -0.45
C PRO A 31 20.67 22.41 -0.25
N VAL A 32 21.70 22.06 0.53
CA VAL A 32 22.06 20.66 0.82
C VAL A 32 21.01 20.00 1.69
N ALA A 33 20.56 20.69 2.74
CA ALA A 33 19.48 20.20 3.60
C ALA A 33 18.15 20.11 2.84
N ARG A 34 17.85 21.08 1.97
CA ARG A 34 16.68 21.04 1.10
C ARG A 34 16.70 19.82 0.18
N GLU A 35 17.83 19.53 -0.45
CA GLU A 35 18.00 18.36 -1.31
C GLU A 35 17.86 17.05 -0.53
N LEU A 36 18.36 17.00 0.71
CA LEU A 36 18.17 15.84 1.59
C LEU A 36 16.68 15.58 1.85
N PHE A 37 15.92 16.60 2.27
CA PHE A 37 14.49 16.44 2.53
C PHE A 37 13.69 16.09 1.28
N MET A 38 14.09 16.62 0.11
CA MET A 38 13.51 16.24 -1.17
C MET A 38 13.69 14.74 -1.45
N ARG A 39 14.91 14.21 -1.27
CA ARG A 39 15.19 12.78 -1.47
C ARG A 39 14.40 11.90 -0.50
N LEU A 40 14.35 12.26 0.78
CA LEU A 40 13.57 11.52 1.78
C LEU A 40 12.08 11.52 1.45
N ARG A 41 11.51 12.65 1.04
CA ARG A 41 10.13 12.74 0.56
C ARG A 41 9.89 11.81 -0.63
N ASP A 42 10.81 11.79 -1.60
CA ASP A 42 10.67 10.99 -2.81
C ASP A 42 10.76 9.48 -2.51
N GLU A 43 11.62 9.08 -1.56
CA GLU A 43 11.68 7.71 -1.03
C GLU A 43 10.34 7.32 -0.37
N GLU A 44 9.79 8.16 0.51
CA GLU A 44 8.49 7.88 1.13
C GLU A 44 7.35 7.83 0.10
N THR A 45 7.44 8.59 -0.98
CA THR A 45 6.49 8.52 -2.10
C THR A 45 6.47 7.13 -2.74
N GLN A 46 7.63 6.51 -2.92
CA GLN A 46 7.73 5.14 -3.44
C GLN A 46 7.10 4.13 -2.46
N HIS A 47 7.38 4.26 -1.16
CA HIS A 47 6.81 3.39 -0.14
C HIS A 47 5.28 3.49 -0.07
N VAL A 48 4.74 4.71 -0.10
CA VAL A 48 3.28 4.95 -0.14
C VAL A 48 2.65 4.30 -1.37
N LEU A 49 3.30 4.39 -2.55
CA LEU A 49 2.79 3.79 -3.77
C LEU A 49 2.71 2.26 -3.66
N VAL A 50 3.79 1.62 -3.19
CA VAL A 50 3.83 0.16 -2.97
C VAL A 50 2.74 -0.27 -1.99
N LEU A 51 2.61 0.42 -0.84
CA LEU A 51 1.61 0.08 0.16
C LEU A 51 0.18 0.19 -0.38
N ARG A 52 -0.12 1.24 -1.15
CA ARG A 52 -1.44 1.41 -1.79
C ARG A 52 -1.73 0.31 -2.81
N THR A 53 -0.74 -0.08 -3.61
CA THR A 53 -0.90 -1.18 -4.57
C THR A 53 -1.20 -2.50 -3.86
N GLU A 54 -0.48 -2.82 -2.79
CA GLU A 54 -0.68 -4.04 -2.01
C GLU A 54 -2.04 -4.06 -1.30
N ILE A 55 -2.44 -2.95 -0.67
CA ILE A 55 -3.77 -2.80 -0.05
C ILE A 55 -4.86 -3.02 -1.11
N THR A 56 -4.74 -2.37 -2.27
CA THR A 56 -5.70 -2.52 -3.37
C THR A 56 -5.78 -3.96 -3.86
N ALA A 57 -4.64 -4.65 -3.99
CA ALA A 57 -4.59 -6.05 -4.39
C ALA A 57 -5.27 -6.98 -3.38
N MET A 58 -5.12 -6.70 -2.08
CA MET A 58 -5.78 -7.45 -1.00
C MET A 58 -7.29 -7.20 -0.96
N GLU A 59 -7.73 -5.96 -1.18
CA GLU A 59 -9.15 -5.59 -1.21
C GLU A 59 -9.87 -6.08 -2.48
N ALA A 60 -9.17 -6.07 -3.62
CA ALA A 60 -9.70 -6.56 -4.90
C ALA A 60 -9.85 -8.09 -4.96
N ASN A 61 -9.34 -8.82 -3.97
CA ASN A 61 -9.41 -10.28 -3.90
C ASN A 61 -10.33 -10.77 -2.75
N PRO A 62 -11.63 -10.42 -2.71
CA PRO A 62 -12.53 -10.84 -1.64
C PRO A 62 -12.87 -12.34 -1.67
N PHE A 63 -12.54 -13.06 -2.76
CA PHE A 63 -12.76 -14.50 -2.89
C PHE A 63 -11.51 -15.20 -3.42
N ALA A 64 -10.86 -16.00 -2.57
CA ALA A 64 -9.89 -16.97 -3.06
C ALA A 64 -10.58 -17.93 -4.06
N PRO A 65 -10.03 -18.14 -5.28
CA PRO A 65 -10.60 -19.09 -6.25
C PRO A 65 -10.73 -20.52 -5.69
N ALA A 66 -9.97 -20.84 -4.63
CA ALA A 66 -10.05 -22.09 -3.89
C ALA A 66 -11.43 -22.38 -3.25
N LYS A 67 -12.32 -21.39 -3.06
CA LYS A 67 -13.67 -21.62 -2.53
C LYS A 67 -14.73 -21.92 -3.58
N ILE A 68 -14.46 -21.68 -4.87
CA ILE A 68 -15.46 -21.84 -5.94
C ILE A 68 -15.49 -23.27 -6.48
N LEU A 69 -14.38 -24.00 -6.41
CA LEU A 69 -14.25 -25.35 -6.98
C LEU A 69 -14.97 -26.49 -6.22
N PRO A 70 -14.96 -26.59 -4.87
CA PRO A 70 -15.56 -27.75 -4.20
C PRO A 70 -17.10 -27.80 -4.30
N GLY A 71 -17.76 -26.73 -4.77
CA GLY A 71 -19.21 -26.68 -4.99
C GLY A 71 -19.67 -27.00 -6.42
N LEU A 72 -18.75 -27.07 -7.39
CA LEU A 72 -19.06 -27.35 -8.80
C LEU A 72 -18.96 -28.85 -9.15
N GLU A 73 -18.03 -29.58 -8.51
CA GLU A 73 -17.88 -31.04 -8.72
C GLU A 73 -19.04 -31.86 -8.15
N THR A 74 -19.79 -31.31 -7.19
CA THR A 74 -20.95 -31.96 -6.57
C THR A 74 -22.24 -31.80 -7.39
N ARG A 75 -22.21 -31.03 -8.50
CA ARG A 75 -23.37 -30.85 -9.38
C ARG A 75 -23.29 -31.81 -10.57
N PRO A 76 -24.21 -32.79 -10.70
CA PRO A 76 -24.15 -33.84 -11.73
C PRO A 76 -24.35 -33.34 -13.17
N ARG A 77 -24.58 -32.04 -13.40
CA ARG A 77 -24.81 -31.47 -14.74
C ARG A 77 -23.52 -31.12 -15.51
N PHE A 78 -22.34 -31.20 -14.90
CA PHE A 78 -21.08 -30.76 -15.52
C PHE A 78 -19.99 -31.84 -15.56
N ARG A 79 -20.33 -33.13 -15.44
CA ARG A 79 -19.39 -34.19 -15.84
C ARG A 79 -19.33 -34.26 -17.36
N LEU A 80 -18.15 -33.99 -17.91
CA LEU A 80 -17.75 -34.40 -19.26
C LEU A 80 -17.66 -35.93 -19.33
#